data_AF-A0A1Q7DEY6-F1
#
_entry.id   AF-A0A1Q7DEY6-F1
#
_cell.length_a   1.000
_cell.length_b   1.000
_cell.length_c   1.000
_cell.angle_alpha   90.00
_cell.angle_beta   90.00
_cell.angle_gamma   90.00
#
_symmetry.space_group_name_H-M   'P 1'
#
loop_
_entity.id
_entity.type
_entity.pdbx_description
1 polymer ?
#
loop_
_entity_poly.entity_id
_entity_poly.type
_entity_poly.pdbx_seq_one_letter_code
_entity_poly.pdbx_strand_id
1 'polypeptide(L)'
;MLDAVVAVIVVLLVGTGLLVMLGPRNVARRIASLRRPNKIAALFEPRRPREVVPPALNPKTQRVLVAAARLANWLRTHGHEEVAREIRNAAARMTGNEPAGLYALQTTLRRIRVVNVSDSPSQERLKALVSELRTAVQDRFEQLELLPFRRS
;
A
#
# COMPACT_ATOMS: atom_id res chain seq x y z
N MET A 1 0.51 46.09 -19.24
CA MET A 1 1.13 45.00 -20.02
C MET A 1 2.04 44.11 -19.16
N LEU A 2 2.82 44.69 -18.23
CA LEU A 2 3.69 43.93 -17.31
C LEU A 2 2.93 42.90 -16.44
N ASP A 3 1.75 43.27 -15.94
CA ASP A 3 0.93 42.40 -15.08
C ASP A 3 0.53 41.07 -15.74
N ALA A 4 0.17 41.11 -17.03
CA ALA A 4 -0.17 39.90 -17.79
C ALA A 4 1.04 38.98 -17.94
N VAL A 5 2.23 39.56 -18.12
CA VAL A 5 3.48 38.80 -18.23
C VAL A 5 3.84 38.16 -16.89
N VAL A 6 3.71 38.90 -15.78
CA VAL A 6 3.96 38.39 -14.43
C VAL A 6 3.00 37.24 -14.10
N ALA A 7 1.71 37.39 -14.40
CA ALA A 7 0.72 36.34 -14.17
C ALA A 7 1.07 35.04 -14.92
N VAL A 8 1.51 35.14 -16.18
CA VAL A 8 1.94 33.98 -16.97
C VAL A 8 3.18 33.31 -16.37
N ILE A 9 4.16 34.09 -15.93
CA ILE A 9 5.39 33.57 -15.31
C ILE A 9 5.07 32.83 -14.01
N VAL A 10 4.19 33.38 -13.17
CA VAL A 10 3.77 32.75 -11.91
C VAL A 10 3.09 31.41 -12.17
N VAL A 11 2.17 31.35 -13.15
CA VAL A 11 1.49 30.10 -13.51
C VAL A 11 2.47 29.05 -14.04
N LEU A 12 3.45 29.46 -14.86
CA LEU A 12 4.51 28.57 -15.35
C LEU A 12 5.36 28.01 -14.21
N LEU A 13 5.82 28.88 -13.30
CA LEU A 13 6.65 28.47 -12.14
C LEU A 13 5.91 27.49 -11.23
N VAL A 14 4.65 27.78 -10.92
CA VAL A 14 3.80 26.90 -10.10
C VAL A 14 3.55 25.57 -10.83
N GLY A 15 3.24 25.62 -12.13
CA GLY A 15 3.00 24.44 -12.95
C GLY A 15 4.24 23.54 -13.04
N THR A 16 5.41 24.11 -13.24
CA THR A 16 6.69 23.38 -13.28
C THR A 16 7.03 22.80 -11.90
N GLY A 17 6.82 23.54 -10.81
CA GLY A 17 7.03 23.04 -9.45
C GLY A 17 6.14 21.82 -9.14
N LEU A 18 4.87 21.88 -9.52
CA LEU A 18 3.96 20.74 -9.43
C LEU A 18 4.42 19.56 -10.30
N LEU A 19 4.91 19.81 -11.50
CA LEU A 19 5.41 18.76 -12.41
C LEU A 19 6.61 18.01 -11.81
N VAL A 20 7.54 18.74 -11.19
CA VAL A 20 8.73 18.19 -10.52
C VAL A 20 8.32 17.42 -9.26
N MET A 21 7.41 17.96 -8.45
CA MET A 21 7.01 17.36 -7.17
C MET A 21 6.14 16.10 -7.34
N LEU A 22 5.25 16.06 -8.34
CA LEU A 22 4.37 14.91 -8.60
C LEU A 22 4.96 13.87 -9.57
N GLY A 23 5.98 14.25 -10.35
CA GLY A 23 6.57 13.44 -11.40
C GLY A 23 5.72 13.39 -12.67
N PRO A 24 6.34 13.41 -13.87
CA PRO A 24 5.65 13.57 -15.15
C PRO A 24 4.66 12.43 -15.46
N ARG A 25 4.92 11.23 -14.93
CA ARG A 25 4.10 10.02 -15.15
C ARG A 25 2.74 10.06 -14.42
N ASN A 26 2.64 10.81 -13.32
CA ASN A 26 1.40 10.96 -12.56
C ASN A 26 0.51 12.06 -13.14
N VAL A 27 1.11 13.15 -13.64
CA VAL A 27 0.39 14.26 -14.28
C VAL A 27 -0.22 13.81 -15.61
N ALA A 28 0.53 13.10 -16.45
CA ALA A 28 0.02 12.55 -17.70
C ALA A 28 -1.16 11.58 -17.48
N ARG A 29 -1.11 10.76 -16.42
CA ARG A 29 -2.19 9.83 -16.07
C ARG A 29 -3.46 10.55 -15.59
N ARG A 30 -3.31 11.67 -14.86
CA ARG A 30 -4.42 12.49 -14.33
C ARG A 30 -5.10 13.32 -15.43
N ILE A 31 -4.33 13.84 -16.37
CA ILE A 31 -4.86 14.52 -17.57
C ILE A 31 -5.56 13.51 -18.49
N ALA A 32 -4.99 12.31 -18.66
CA ALA A 32 -5.63 11.23 -19.42
C ALA A 32 -6.94 10.75 -18.79
N SER A 33 -7.07 10.76 -17.46
CA SER A 33 -8.33 10.40 -16.78
C SER A 33 -9.43 11.44 -16.92
N LEU A 34 -9.09 12.72 -17.10
CA LEU A 34 -10.07 13.79 -17.31
C LEU A 34 -10.59 13.84 -18.77
N ARG A 35 -9.85 13.23 -19.71
CA ARG A 35 -10.16 13.28 -21.15
C ARG A 35 -11.03 12.14 -21.66
N ARG A 36 -11.54 11.26 -20.81
CA ARG A 36 -12.49 10.20 -21.23
C ARG A 36 -13.92 10.72 -21.12
N PRO A 37 -14.61 11.00 -22.23
CA PRO A 37 -16.03 11.32 -22.20
C PRO A 37 -16.80 10.03 -21.90
N ASN A 38 -17.62 10.10 -20.88
CA ASN A 38 -18.52 9.06 -20.41
C ASN A 38 -19.59 8.81 -21.48
N LYS A 39 -19.45 7.74 -22.28
CA LYS A 39 -20.54 7.25 -23.13
C LYS A 39 -21.30 6.16 -22.38
N ILE A 40 -22.55 6.49 -22.14
CA ILE A 40 -23.63 5.70 -21.56
C ILE A 40 -23.79 4.39 -22.36
N ALA A 41 -23.61 3.23 -21.71
CA ALA A 41 -24.15 1.96 -22.17
C ALA A 41 -24.14 0.92 -21.02
N ALA A 42 -25.26 0.20 -20.92
CA ALA A 42 -25.52 -1.00 -20.13
C ALA A 42 -25.95 -0.81 -18.66
N LEU A 43 -27.28 -0.66 -18.51
CA LEU A 43 -28.09 -0.83 -17.31
C LEU A 43 -28.17 -2.28 -16.77
N PHE A 44 -27.37 -3.23 -17.26
CA PHE A 44 -27.43 -4.62 -16.82
C PHE A 44 -26.05 -5.28 -16.90
N GLU A 45 -25.31 -5.26 -15.79
CA GLU A 45 -24.30 -6.28 -15.51
C GLU A 45 -24.07 -6.35 -13.99
N PRO A 46 -24.38 -7.48 -13.33
CA PRO A 46 -24.06 -7.67 -11.93
C PRO A 46 -22.54 -7.73 -11.79
N ARG A 47 -21.98 -6.59 -11.34
CA ARG A 47 -20.70 -6.37 -10.67
C ARG A 47 -19.82 -7.63 -10.53
N ARG A 48 -19.15 -8.05 -11.61
CA ARG A 48 -17.96 -8.91 -11.52
C ARG A 48 -16.76 -8.02 -11.23
N PRO A 49 -16.02 -8.24 -10.13
CA PRO A 49 -14.82 -7.48 -9.85
C PRO A 49 -13.80 -7.71 -10.98
N ARG A 50 -13.39 -6.60 -11.58
CA ARG A 50 -12.38 -6.52 -12.63
C ARG A 50 -11.01 -6.83 -12.01
N GLU A 51 -10.62 -8.09 -12.01
CA GLU A 51 -9.27 -8.48 -11.63
C GLU A 51 -8.36 -8.24 -12.84
N VAL A 52 -7.82 -7.02 -12.92
CA VAL A 52 -6.64 -6.72 -13.73
C VAL A 52 -5.53 -7.58 -13.15
N VAL A 53 -5.28 -8.75 -13.74
CA VAL A 53 -4.25 -9.71 -13.30
C VAL A 53 -2.90 -8.99 -13.41
N PRO A 54 -2.31 -8.53 -12.28
CA PRO A 54 -0.91 -8.14 -12.27
C PRO A 54 -0.12 -9.45 -12.47
N PRO A 55 1.16 -9.40 -12.92
CA PRO A 55 1.97 -10.60 -13.15
C PRO A 55 1.78 -11.57 -11.99
N ALA A 56 1.39 -12.81 -12.30
CA ALA A 56 0.81 -13.78 -11.36
C ALA A 56 1.66 -13.94 -10.10
N LEU A 57 1.41 -13.05 -9.14
CA LEU A 57 2.08 -13.05 -7.86
C LEU A 57 1.67 -14.34 -7.18
N ASN A 58 2.61 -15.02 -6.51
CA ASN A 58 2.26 -16.25 -5.82
C ASN A 58 1.09 -15.97 -4.84
N PRO A 59 0.05 -16.83 -4.81
CA PRO A 59 -1.15 -16.58 -4.02
C PRO A 59 -0.84 -16.38 -2.53
N LYS A 60 0.22 -16.99 -1.98
CA LYS A 60 0.65 -16.75 -0.60
C LYS A 60 1.30 -15.37 -0.43
N THR A 61 2.11 -14.93 -1.39
CA THR A 61 2.66 -13.57 -1.43
C THR A 61 1.53 -12.54 -1.48
N GLN A 62 0.51 -12.77 -2.30
CA GLN A 62 -0.67 -11.91 -2.38
C GLN A 62 -1.41 -11.85 -1.03
N ARG A 63 -1.59 -12.98 -0.33
CA ARG A 63 -2.17 -13.00 1.02
C ARG A 63 -1.38 -12.16 2.02
N VAL A 64 -0.04 -12.24 1.99
CA VAL A 64 0.81 -11.40 2.84
C VAL A 64 0.60 -9.92 2.51
N LEU A 65 0.59 -9.54 1.24
CA LEU A 65 0.38 -8.16 0.82
C LEU A 65 -1.00 -7.63 1.23
N VAL A 66 -2.05 -8.43 1.09
CA VAL A 66 -3.41 -8.05 1.50
C VAL A 66 -3.49 -7.89 3.02
N ALA A 67 -2.96 -8.82 3.79
CA ALA A 67 -2.94 -8.73 5.25
C ALA A 67 -2.11 -7.51 5.72
N ALA A 68 -0.97 -7.26 5.09
CA ALA A 68 -0.11 -6.11 5.37
C ALA A 68 -0.83 -4.78 5.05
N ALA A 69 -1.54 -4.72 3.93
CA ALA A 69 -2.33 -3.56 3.56
C ALA A 69 -3.47 -3.28 4.55
N ARG A 70 -4.19 -4.32 5.02
CA ARG A 70 -5.24 -4.17 6.04
C ARG A 70 -4.68 -3.65 7.36
N LEU A 71 -3.59 -4.24 7.85
CA LEU A 71 -2.94 -3.81 9.09
C LEU A 71 -2.40 -2.38 8.98
N ALA A 72 -1.73 -2.05 7.86
CA ALA A 72 -1.20 -0.70 7.63
C ALA A 72 -2.34 0.34 7.54
N ASN A 73 -3.44 0.01 6.86
CA ASN A 73 -4.59 0.90 6.77
C ASN A 73 -5.22 1.13 8.15
N TRP A 74 -5.40 0.07 8.94
CA TRP A 74 -5.91 0.18 10.31
C TRP A 74 -4.98 1.01 11.20
N LEU A 75 -3.67 0.78 11.15
CA LEU A 75 -2.69 1.55 11.94
C LEU A 75 -2.71 3.04 11.57
N ARG A 76 -2.81 3.35 10.27
CA ARG A 76 -2.95 4.72 9.77
C ARG A 76 -4.22 5.39 10.30
N THR A 77 -5.36 4.71 10.31
CA THR A 77 -6.61 5.31 10.82
C THR A 77 -6.58 5.55 12.33
N HIS A 78 -5.70 4.86 13.06
CA HIS A 78 -5.53 4.99 14.52
C HIS A 78 -4.30 5.84 14.90
N GLY A 79 -3.73 6.62 13.96
CA GLY A 79 -2.65 7.57 14.23
C GLY A 79 -1.23 6.98 14.22
N HIS A 80 -1.05 5.70 13.91
CA HIS A 80 0.25 5.03 13.83
C HIS A 80 0.84 5.05 12.41
N GLU A 81 0.95 6.25 11.82
CA GLU A 81 1.39 6.43 10.42
C GLU A 81 2.82 5.93 10.17
N GLU A 82 3.72 6.07 11.15
CA GLU A 82 5.10 5.60 11.03
C GLU A 82 5.16 4.08 10.84
N VAL A 83 4.48 3.33 11.71
CA VAL A 83 4.39 1.87 11.63
C VAL A 83 3.65 1.44 10.36
N ALA A 84 2.57 2.14 9.99
CA ALA A 84 1.85 1.87 8.74
C ALA A 84 2.74 2.10 7.50
N ARG A 85 3.63 3.08 7.53
CA ARG A 85 4.61 3.34 6.47
C ARG A 85 5.69 2.28 6.42
N GLU A 86 6.21 1.84 7.56
CA GLU A 86 7.16 0.72 7.63
C GLU A 86 6.58 -0.56 7.02
N ILE A 87 5.35 -0.93 7.37
CA ILE A 87 4.66 -2.10 6.82
C ILE A 87 4.49 -1.98 5.30
N ARG A 88 4.06 -0.82 4.80
CA ARG A 88 3.90 -0.58 3.34
C ARG A 88 5.24 -0.68 2.61
N ASN A 89 6.31 -0.11 3.18
CA ASN A 89 7.65 -0.17 2.60
C ASN A 89 8.19 -1.60 2.58
N ALA A 90 7.97 -2.38 3.64
CA ALA A 90 8.34 -3.79 3.69
C ALA A 90 7.55 -4.62 2.66
N ALA A 91 6.24 -4.40 2.56
CA ALA A 91 5.37 -5.05 1.57
C ALA A 91 5.78 -4.69 0.13
N ALA A 92 6.14 -3.44 -0.15
CA ALA A 92 6.61 -3.02 -1.47
C ALA A 92 7.88 -3.76 -1.91
N ARG A 93 8.80 -4.03 -0.97
CA ARG A 93 10.03 -4.80 -1.25
C ARG A 93 9.76 -6.22 -1.70
N MET A 94 8.62 -6.81 -1.34
CA MET A 94 8.28 -8.18 -1.73
C MET A 94 8.14 -8.38 -3.24
N THR A 95 7.87 -7.30 -3.98
CA THR A 95 7.76 -7.36 -5.45
C THR A 95 9.10 -7.50 -6.17
N GLY A 96 10.20 -7.07 -5.55
CA GLY A 96 11.55 -7.17 -6.11
C GLY A 96 12.42 -8.21 -5.42
N ASN A 97 12.35 -8.28 -4.09
CA ASN A 97 13.05 -9.27 -3.27
C ASN A 97 12.11 -9.74 -2.15
N GLU A 98 11.43 -10.84 -2.43
CA GLU A 98 10.46 -11.43 -1.52
C GLU A 98 11.03 -11.81 -0.15
N PRO A 99 12.16 -12.55 -0.05
CA PRO A 99 12.81 -12.84 1.23
C PRO A 99 13.07 -11.59 2.07
N ALA A 100 13.66 -10.55 1.46
CA ALA A 100 13.99 -9.30 2.15
C ALA A 100 12.74 -8.57 2.66
N GLY A 101 11.65 -8.58 1.88
CA GLY A 101 10.36 -8.01 2.28
C GLY A 101 9.74 -8.76 3.46
N LEU A 102 9.80 -10.10 3.45
CA LEU A 102 9.29 -10.93 4.55
C LEU A 102 10.07 -10.72 5.86
N TYR A 103 11.41 -10.62 5.81
CA TYR A 103 12.22 -10.28 6.99
C TYR A 103 11.92 -8.88 7.53
N ALA A 104 11.72 -7.90 6.65
CA ALA A 104 11.33 -6.55 7.04
C ALA A 104 9.94 -6.53 7.71
N LEU A 105 8.97 -7.31 7.21
CA LEU A 105 7.66 -7.45 7.85
C LEU A 105 7.77 -8.11 9.22
N GLN A 106 8.60 -9.14 9.36
CA GLN A 106 8.80 -9.82 10.63
C GLN A 106 9.40 -8.90 11.71
N THR A 107 10.41 -8.12 11.35
CA THR A 107 11.04 -7.15 12.28
C THR A 107 10.05 -6.07 12.70
N THR A 108 9.23 -5.58 11.77
CA THR A 108 8.17 -4.60 12.05
C THR A 108 7.10 -5.18 12.98
N LEU A 109 6.63 -6.41 12.71
CA LEU A 109 5.64 -7.11 13.55
C LEU A 109 6.09 -7.32 15.00
N ARG A 110 7.39 -7.51 15.24
CA ARG A 110 7.94 -7.61 16.61
C ARG A 110 7.84 -6.29 17.37
N ARG A 111 7.93 -5.15 16.66
CA ARG A 111 7.81 -3.80 17.23
C ARG A 111 6.37 -3.39 17.51
N ILE A 112 5.41 -3.88 16.71
CA ILE A 112 3.98 -3.58 16.87
C ILE A 112 3.42 -4.03 18.23
N ARG A 113 4.07 -4.99 18.90
CA ARG A 113 3.70 -5.44 20.25
C ARG A 113 3.66 -4.31 21.29
N VAL A 114 4.27 -3.16 21.00
CA VAL A 114 4.37 -1.99 21.90
C VAL A 114 3.34 -0.89 21.54
N VAL A 115 2.50 -1.09 20.52
CA VAL A 115 1.50 -0.08 20.12
C VAL A 115 0.37 -0.05 21.15
N ASN A 116 0.34 1.02 21.94
CA ASN A 116 -0.59 1.19 23.05
C ASN A 116 -1.94 1.70 22.51
N VAL A 117 -2.87 0.77 22.28
CA VAL A 117 -4.27 1.09 21.94
C VAL A 117 -5.06 1.14 23.23
N SER A 118 -5.63 2.30 23.54
CA SER A 118 -6.32 2.57 24.81
C SER A 118 -7.67 1.85 24.95
N ASP A 119 -8.26 1.46 23.82
CA ASP A 119 -9.61 0.91 23.75
C ASP A 119 -9.59 -0.61 23.53
N SER A 120 -10.26 -1.37 24.41
CA SER A 120 -10.26 -2.84 24.43
C SER A 120 -10.69 -3.50 23.10
N PRO A 121 -11.83 -3.13 22.48
CA PRO A 121 -12.24 -3.71 21.20
C PRO A 121 -11.28 -3.36 20.06
N SER A 122 -10.72 -2.14 20.08
CA SER A 122 -9.69 -1.73 19.11
C SER A 122 -8.40 -2.54 19.28
N GLN A 123 -8.03 -2.88 20.52
CA GLN A 123 -6.90 -3.74 20.83
C GLN A 123 -7.11 -5.19 20.35
N GLU A 124 -8.31 -5.75 20.52
CA GLU A 124 -8.67 -7.07 19.99
C GLU A 124 -8.59 -7.10 18.46
N ARG A 125 -9.12 -6.06 17.81
CA ARG A 125 -9.04 -5.94 16.35
C ARG A 125 -7.60 -5.85 15.86
N LEU A 126 -6.75 -5.09 16.55
CA LEU A 126 -5.32 -5.02 16.25
C LEU A 126 -4.65 -6.39 16.41
N LYS A 127 -4.92 -7.10 17.51
CA LYS A 127 -4.38 -8.46 17.74
C LYS A 127 -4.77 -9.41 16.60
N ALA A 128 -6.02 -9.36 16.13
CA ALA A 128 -6.50 -10.18 15.02
C ALA A 128 -5.81 -9.84 13.69
N LEU A 129 -5.59 -8.56 13.39
CA LEU A 129 -4.88 -8.14 12.17
C LEU A 129 -3.39 -8.51 12.21
N VAL A 130 -2.77 -8.39 13.39
CA VAL A 130 -1.38 -8.79 13.61
C VAL A 130 -1.22 -10.30 13.51
N SER A 131 -2.15 -11.10 14.05
CA SER A 131 -2.11 -12.55 13.93
C SER A 131 -2.33 -13.00 12.48
N GLU A 132 -3.28 -12.41 11.75
CA GLU A 132 -3.51 -12.68 10.33
C GLU A 132 -2.23 -12.45 9.50
N LEU A 133 -1.58 -11.29 9.68
CA LEU A 133 -0.34 -10.99 8.97
C LEU A 133 0.80 -11.94 9.39
N ARG A 134 0.93 -12.27 10.68
CA ARG A 134 1.96 -13.18 11.17
C ARG A 134 1.81 -14.57 10.55
N THR A 135 0.60 -15.12 10.50
CA THR A 135 0.33 -16.43 9.88
C THR A 135 0.66 -16.40 8.40
N ALA A 136 0.20 -15.38 7.67
CA ALA A 136 0.49 -15.26 6.24
C ALA A 136 2.00 -15.18 5.95
N VAL A 137 2.74 -14.42 6.76
CA VAL A 137 4.21 -14.29 6.65
C VAL A 137 4.89 -15.62 6.93
N GLN A 138 4.50 -16.32 8.00
CA GLN A 138 5.05 -17.61 8.37
C GLN A 138 4.82 -18.66 7.28
N ASP A 139 3.58 -18.77 6.79
CA ASP A 139 3.19 -19.67 5.71
C ASP A 139 4.02 -19.46 4.43
N ARG A 140 4.48 -18.23 4.20
CA ARG A 140 5.31 -17.89 3.04
C ARG A 140 6.79 -18.15 3.29
N PHE A 141 7.28 -17.89 4.49
CA PHE A 141 8.63 -18.28 4.91
C PHE A 141 8.85 -19.78 4.78
N GLU A 142 7.89 -20.59 5.22
CA GLU A 142 7.94 -22.05 5.10
C GLU A 142 8.04 -22.51 3.65
N GLN A 143 7.30 -21.89 2.74
CA GLN A 143 7.36 -22.22 1.32
C GLN A 143 8.65 -21.83 0.63
N LEU A 144 9.32 -20.78 1.11
CA LEU A 144 10.59 -20.35 0.55
C LEU A 144 11.77 -21.09 1.19
N GLU A 145 11.51 -22.05 2.08
CA GLU A 145 12.52 -22.77 2.87
C GLU A 145 13.49 -21.83 3.62
N LEU A 146 13.08 -20.57 3.82
CA LEU A 146 13.87 -19.53 4.48
C LEU A 146 13.88 -19.70 6.02
N LEU A 147 13.63 -20.91 6.51
CA LEU A 147 13.55 -21.19 7.93
C LEU A 147 14.96 -21.30 8.54
N PRO A 148 15.15 -20.62 9.67
CA PRO A 148 15.51 -21.34 10.88
C PRO A 148 14.44 -21.14 11.97
N PHE A 149 13.15 -21.23 11.60
CA PHE A 149 12.03 -21.05 12.55
C PHE A 149 11.42 -22.37 13.05
N ARG A 150 12.25 -23.33 13.44
CA ARG A 150 11.81 -24.37 14.38
C ARG A 150 12.39 -24.05 15.75
N ARG A 151 11.60 -23.40 16.60
CA ARG A 151 11.77 -23.57 18.05
C ARG A 151 10.53 -24.29 18.56
N SER A 152 10.82 -25.45 19.15
CA SER A 152 10.03 -26.27 20.07
C SER A 152 9.11 -25.47 20.97
#